data_AF-Q4R6W6-F1
#
_entry.id   AF-Q4R6W6-F1
#
_cell.length_a   1.000
_cell.length_b   1.000
_cell.length_c   1.000
_cell.angle_alpha   90.00
_cell.angle_beta   90.00
_cell.angle_gamma   90.00
#
_symmetry.space_group_name_H-M   'P 1'
#
loop_
_entity.id
_entity.type
_entity.pdbx_description
1 polymer ?
#
loop_
_entity_poly.entity_id
_entity_poly.type
_entity_poly.pdbx_seq_one_letter_code
_entity_poly.pdbx_strand_id
1 'polypeptide(L)'
;MAAPGSARRSLLLLLLLLGLTHCASAAMFIVKNGNGTACIMANFSAAFSVNYDTKSGPKNMTFDLPSDAKVVLNSSSCGKENTSDPSLVIAFGRGQTLTLNFTRNATRYSVQLMSFVYNLSDTHLFPNASSKEIKTVESIT
;
A
#
# COMPACT_ATOMS: atom_id res chain seq x y z
N MET A 1 -30.57 45.78 16.56
CA MET A 1 -29.16 45.32 16.62
C MET A 1 -29.11 43.88 16.13
N ALA A 2 -28.64 43.67 14.90
CA ALA A 2 -28.51 42.34 14.30
C ALA A 2 -27.35 41.59 14.97
N ALA A 3 -27.63 40.40 15.50
CA ALA A 3 -26.66 39.58 16.20
C ALA A 3 -25.57 39.07 15.22
N PRO A 4 -24.27 39.35 15.43
CA PRO A 4 -23.19 38.95 14.53
C PRO A 4 -22.73 37.49 14.77
N GLY A 5 -23.68 36.56 14.94
CA GLY A 5 -23.40 35.18 15.39
C GLY A 5 -23.53 34.07 14.35
N SER A 6 -24.30 34.26 13.27
CA SER A 6 -24.64 33.15 12.35
C SER A 6 -23.57 32.87 11.29
N ALA A 7 -22.90 33.91 10.80
CA ALA A 7 -21.89 33.79 9.74
C ALA A 7 -20.62 33.09 10.23
N ARG A 8 -20.15 33.41 11.45
CA ARG A 8 -18.99 32.75 12.07
C ARG A 8 -19.24 31.27 12.34
N ARG A 9 -20.45 30.91 12.81
CA ARG A 9 -20.84 29.51 13.02
C ARG A 9 -20.89 28.72 11.71
N SER A 10 -21.47 29.29 10.65
CA SER A 10 -21.52 28.64 9.34
C SER A 10 -20.13 28.44 8.72
N LEU A 11 -19.23 29.41 8.89
CA LEU A 11 -17.86 29.31 8.40
C LEU A 11 -17.05 28.23 9.17
N LEU A 12 -17.26 28.12 10.48
CA LEU A 12 -16.64 27.08 11.32
C LEU A 12 -17.16 25.67 10.96
N LEU A 13 -18.47 25.52 10.71
CA LEU A 13 -19.02 24.24 10.22
C LEU A 13 -18.47 23.85 8.84
N LEU A 14 -18.30 24.82 7.94
CA LEU A 14 -17.71 24.58 6.62
C LEU A 14 -16.24 24.14 6.73
N LEU A 15 -15.45 24.79 7.59
CA LEU A 15 -14.06 24.39 7.86
C LEU A 15 -13.95 23.01 8.52
N LEU A 16 -14.87 22.64 9.41
CA LEU A 16 -14.96 21.30 9.99
C LEU A 16 -15.28 20.23 8.93
N LEU A 17 -16.14 20.54 7.95
CA LEU A 17 -16.47 19.64 6.83
C LEU A 17 -15.28 19.47 5.85
N LEU A 18 -14.51 20.53 5.60
CA LEU A 18 -13.30 20.46 4.77
C LEU A 18 -12.11 19.78 5.47
N GLY A 19 -12.08 19.76 6.81
CA GLY A 19 -10.99 19.16 7.59
C GLY A 19 -11.02 17.63 7.68
N LEU A 20 -12.06 16.97 7.16
CA LEU A 20 -12.27 15.52 7.29
C LEU A 20 -11.80 14.70 6.08
N THR A 21 -11.31 15.34 5.02
CA THR A 21 -10.94 14.62 3.79
C THR A 21 -9.49 14.16 3.83
N HIS A 22 -9.11 13.30 4.78
CA HIS A 22 -7.98 12.36 4.61
C HIS A 22 -8.26 11.13 5.48
N CYS A 23 -9.34 10.41 5.17
CA CYS A 23 -9.47 9.04 5.63
C CYS A 23 -8.52 8.19 4.78
N ALA A 24 -7.44 7.69 5.37
CA ALA A 24 -6.69 6.59 4.78
C ALA A 24 -7.67 5.42 4.56
N SER A 25 -8.16 5.26 3.32
CA SER A 25 -9.11 4.20 2.99
C SER A 25 -8.35 2.88 2.87
N ALA A 26 -8.70 1.90 3.71
CA ALA A 26 -8.16 0.55 3.55
C ALA A 26 -8.61 -0.04 2.20
N ALA A 27 -7.72 -0.79 1.55
CA ALA A 27 -7.99 -1.44 0.29
C ALA A 27 -8.22 -2.94 0.52
N MET A 28 -9.22 -3.51 -0.18
CA MET A 28 -9.53 -4.93 -0.13
C MET A 28 -8.88 -5.66 -1.31
N PHE A 29 -8.09 -6.66 -1.00
CA PHE A 29 -7.40 -7.52 -1.95
C PHE A 29 -7.88 -8.96 -1.80
N ILE A 30 -8.26 -9.58 -2.93
CA ILE A 30 -8.79 -10.95 -2.95
C ILE A 30 -7.99 -11.77 -3.96
N VAL A 31 -7.39 -12.87 -3.50
CA VAL A 31 -6.79 -13.89 -4.36
C VAL A 31 -7.74 -15.07 -4.45
N LYS A 32 -8.00 -15.54 -5.67
CA LYS A 32 -8.90 -16.65 -5.96
C LYS A 32 -8.13 -17.78 -6.64
N ASN A 33 -8.56 -19.01 -6.40
CA ASN A 33 -8.03 -20.18 -7.12
C ASN A 33 -8.66 -20.29 -8.52
N GLY A 34 -8.25 -21.30 -9.29
CA GLY A 34 -8.79 -21.56 -10.64
C GLY A 34 -10.31 -21.81 -10.68
N ASN A 35 -10.91 -22.18 -9.55
CA ASN A 35 -12.36 -22.41 -9.43
C ASN A 35 -13.12 -21.15 -8.96
N GLY A 36 -12.43 -20.02 -8.78
CA GLY A 36 -13.02 -18.76 -8.32
C GLY A 36 -13.23 -18.66 -6.81
N THR A 37 -12.85 -19.68 -6.03
CA THR A 37 -12.92 -19.64 -4.56
C THR A 37 -11.82 -18.74 -4.00
N ALA A 38 -12.18 -17.80 -3.13
CA ALA A 38 -11.22 -16.95 -2.45
C ALA A 38 -10.39 -17.75 -1.44
N CYS A 39 -9.08 -17.55 -1.45
CA CYS A 39 -8.13 -18.17 -0.52
C CYS A 39 -7.39 -17.15 0.35
N ILE A 40 -7.23 -15.92 -0.15
CA ILE A 40 -6.70 -14.79 0.59
C ILE A 40 -7.71 -13.65 0.48
N MET A 41 -8.11 -13.11 1.62
CA MET A 41 -8.87 -11.87 1.72
C MET A 41 -8.13 -10.96 2.69
N ALA A 42 -7.51 -9.92 2.17
CA ALA A 42 -6.72 -8.98 2.95
C ALA A 42 -7.32 -7.58 2.80
N ASN A 43 -7.73 -6.98 3.92
CA ASN A 43 -8.22 -5.61 3.97
C ASN A 43 -7.27 -4.79 4.84
N PHE A 44 -6.48 -3.92 4.23
CA PHE A 44 -5.49 -3.13 4.96
C PHE A 44 -5.20 -1.78 4.28
N SER A 45 -4.72 -0.84 5.07
CA SER A 45 -3.98 0.33 4.63
C SER A 45 -2.50 0.12 4.96
N ALA A 46 -1.61 0.81 4.24
CA ALA A 46 -0.19 0.83 4.54
C ALA A 46 0.38 2.21 4.26
N ALA A 47 1.39 2.60 5.01
CA ALA A 47 2.20 3.79 4.78
C ALA A 47 3.65 3.37 4.53
N PHE A 48 4.25 3.89 3.48
CA PHE A 48 5.63 3.61 3.10
C PHE A 48 6.48 4.82 3.42
N SER A 49 7.63 4.61 4.06
CA SER A 49 8.63 5.65 4.31
C SER A 49 9.95 5.19 3.71
N VAL A 50 10.42 5.92 2.70
CA VAL A 50 11.60 5.56 1.90
C VAL A 50 12.61 6.70 1.95
N ASN A 51 13.83 6.38 2.36
CA ASN A 51 14.97 7.28 2.18
C ASN A 51 15.66 6.95 0.84
N TYR A 52 15.87 7.96 0.00
CA TYR A 52 16.48 7.82 -1.32
C TYR A 52 17.47 8.95 -1.60
N ASP A 53 18.51 8.65 -2.37
CA ASP A 53 19.55 9.62 -2.68
C ASP A 53 19.17 10.51 -3.87
N THR A 54 19.41 11.81 -3.75
CA THR A 54 19.37 12.79 -4.84
C THR A 54 20.75 13.39 -5.07
N LYS A 55 20.94 14.12 -6.17
CA LYS A 55 22.18 14.89 -6.41
C LYS A 55 22.48 15.92 -5.32
N SER A 56 21.46 16.37 -4.59
CA SER A 56 21.57 17.32 -3.46
C SER A 56 21.73 16.65 -2.09
N GLY A 57 21.86 15.31 -2.04
CA GLY A 57 21.88 14.52 -0.81
C GLY A 57 20.64 13.65 -0.62
N PRO A 58 20.58 12.88 0.49
CA PRO A 58 19.46 11.98 0.79
C PRO A 58 18.17 12.75 1.07
N LYS A 59 17.04 12.14 0.72
CA LYS A 59 15.69 12.66 0.95
C LYS A 59 14.77 11.54 1.43
N ASN A 60 13.83 11.89 2.30
CA ASN A 60 12.77 11.00 2.73
C ASN A 60 11.50 11.29 1.94
N MET A 61 10.81 10.23 1.53
CA MET A 61 9.47 10.28 0.95
C MET A 61 8.55 9.37 1.75
N THR A 62 7.38 9.89 2.10
CA THR A 62 6.31 9.12 2.72
C THR A 62 5.07 9.17 1.85
N PHE A 63 4.44 8.02 1.63
CA PHE A 63 3.18 7.92 0.89
C PHE A 63 2.36 6.74 1.38
N ASP A 64 1.04 6.85 1.26
CA ASP A 64 0.12 5.78 1.60
C ASP A 64 -0.11 4.85 0.40
N LEU A 65 -0.52 3.62 0.69
CA LEU A 65 -1.01 2.69 -0.30
C LEU A 65 -2.23 3.30 -1.01
N PRO A 66 -2.16 3.54 -2.33
CA PRO A 66 -3.24 4.23 -3.01
C PRO A 66 -4.43 3.28 -3.21
N SER A 67 -5.63 3.85 -3.26
CA SER A 67 -6.88 3.11 -3.45
C SER A 67 -6.97 2.40 -4.82
N ASP A 68 -6.15 2.81 -5.78
CA ASP A 68 -6.06 2.21 -7.09
C ASP A 68 -5.09 1.02 -7.16
N ALA A 69 -4.48 0.60 -6.05
CA ALA A 69 -3.69 -0.64 -5.97
C ALA A 69 -4.49 -1.87 -6.45
N LYS A 70 -3.81 -2.83 -7.07
CA LYS A 70 -4.43 -4.03 -7.65
C LYS A 70 -3.63 -5.29 -7.36
N VAL A 71 -4.34 -6.41 -7.19
CA VAL A 71 -3.73 -7.74 -7.13
C VAL A 71 -3.08 -8.07 -8.47
N VAL A 72 -1.82 -8.49 -8.45
CA VAL A 72 -1.11 -9.00 -9.62
C VAL A 72 -1.45 -10.47 -9.77
N LEU A 73 -2.41 -10.78 -10.64
CA LEU A 73 -3.00 -12.12 -10.78
C LEU A 73 -1.97 -13.22 -11.09
N ASN A 74 -0.95 -12.91 -11.91
CA ASN A 74 0.06 -13.90 -12.32
C ASN A 74 1.16 -14.12 -11.26
N SER A 75 1.23 -13.28 -10.24
CA SER A 75 2.23 -13.35 -9.17
C SER A 75 1.62 -13.68 -7.80
N SER A 76 0.30 -13.53 -7.67
CA SER A 76 -0.46 -13.93 -6.49
C SER A 76 -0.99 -15.34 -6.67
N SER A 77 -1.00 -16.13 -5.60
CA SER A 77 -1.38 -17.53 -5.65
C SER A 77 -2.06 -17.97 -4.37
N CYS A 78 -3.01 -18.89 -4.49
CA CYS A 78 -3.56 -19.62 -3.34
C CYS A 78 -2.61 -20.67 -2.77
N GLY A 79 -1.45 -20.85 -3.39
CA GLY A 79 -0.59 -21.97 -3.11
C GLY A 79 -1.26 -23.29 -3.49
N LYS A 80 -0.64 -24.38 -3.06
CA LYS A 80 -1.11 -25.75 -3.22
C LYS A 80 -0.64 -26.52 -2.00
N GLU A 81 -1.52 -27.33 -1.45
CA GLU A 81 -1.27 -28.06 -0.22
C GLU A 81 0.03 -28.88 -0.33
N ASN A 82 0.94 -28.68 0.63
CA ASN A 82 2.24 -29.34 0.72
C ASN A 82 3.24 -29.09 -0.44
N THR A 83 2.93 -28.24 -1.42
CA THR A 83 3.83 -27.98 -2.55
C THR A 83 4.24 -26.52 -2.70
N SER A 84 3.37 -25.58 -2.36
CA SER A 84 3.69 -24.15 -2.48
C SER A 84 2.85 -23.33 -1.53
N ASP A 85 3.50 -22.38 -0.89
CA ASP A 85 2.89 -21.40 0.01
C ASP A 85 2.02 -20.37 -0.75
N PRO A 86 0.94 -19.85 -0.12
CA PRO A 86 0.14 -18.78 -0.72
C PRO A 86 0.89 -17.45 -0.76
N SER A 87 0.60 -16.64 -1.77
CA SER A 87 1.20 -15.32 -1.97
C SER A 87 0.16 -14.28 -2.37
N LEU A 88 0.30 -13.08 -1.82
CA LEU A 88 -0.41 -11.89 -2.28
C LEU A 88 0.63 -10.91 -2.82
N VAL A 89 0.52 -10.55 -4.09
CA VAL A 89 1.31 -9.48 -4.71
C VAL A 89 0.35 -8.40 -5.16
N ILE A 90 0.55 -7.18 -4.64
CA ILE A 90 -0.19 -6.00 -5.09
C ILE A 90 0.76 -5.06 -5.81
N ALA A 91 0.28 -4.46 -6.90
CA ALA A 91 0.98 -3.43 -7.64
C ALA A 91 0.22 -2.11 -7.54
N PHE A 92 0.99 -1.03 -7.50
CA PHE A 92 0.48 0.34 -7.46
C PHE A 92 1.52 1.32 -8.00
N GLY A 93 1.10 2.55 -8.27
CA GLY A 93 1.96 3.60 -8.81
C GLY A 93 2.68 3.18 -10.10
N ARG A 94 3.91 3.65 -10.32
CA ARG A 94 4.71 3.37 -11.53
C ARG A 94 5.76 2.30 -11.29
N GLY A 95 5.31 1.11 -10.90
CA GLY A 95 6.15 -0.07 -10.72
C GLY A 95 6.57 -0.32 -9.28
N GLN A 96 5.74 0.08 -8.32
CA GLN A 96 5.87 -0.36 -6.94
C GLN A 96 5.06 -1.65 -6.73
N THR A 97 5.60 -2.60 -5.97
CA THR A 97 4.86 -3.80 -5.56
C THR A 97 5.08 -4.13 -4.10
N LEU A 98 4.04 -4.59 -3.42
CA LEU A 98 4.13 -5.20 -2.10
C LEU A 98 3.75 -6.68 -2.21
N THR A 99 4.67 -7.55 -1.79
CA THR A 99 4.50 -9.00 -1.75
C THR A 99 4.41 -9.46 -0.31
N LEU A 100 3.38 -10.25 -0.01
CA LEU A 100 3.23 -10.98 1.24
C LEU A 100 3.19 -12.48 0.90
N ASN A 101 4.21 -13.22 1.30
CA ASN A 101 4.16 -14.68 1.26
C ASN A 101 3.70 -15.17 2.62
N PHE A 102 2.73 -16.09 2.59
CA PHE A 102 2.14 -16.67 3.77
C PHE A 102 2.68 -18.07 3.97
N THR A 103 2.89 -18.44 5.22
CA THR A 103 3.13 -19.85 5.57
C THR A 103 1.96 -20.33 6.40
N ARG A 104 1.69 -21.63 6.30
CA ARG A 104 0.66 -22.31 7.11
C ARG A 104 1.22 -23.56 7.73
N ASN A 105 0.94 -23.75 9.01
CA ASN A 105 1.05 -25.06 9.65
C ASN A 105 -0.34 -25.52 10.14
N ALA A 106 -0.39 -26.63 10.87
CA ALA A 106 -1.64 -27.22 11.35
C ALA A 106 -2.53 -26.24 12.16
N THR A 107 -1.94 -25.22 12.80
CA THR A 107 -2.66 -24.33 13.73
C THR A 107 -2.55 -22.85 13.39
N ARG A 108 -1.61 -22.43 12.55
CA ARG A 108 -1.32 -21.02 12.27
C ARG A 108 -1.20 -20.75 10.78
N TYR A 109 -1.66 -19.57 10.41
CA TYR A 109 -1.47 -18.95 9.10
C TYR A 109 -0.85 -17.57 9.35
N SER A 110 0.35 -17.32 8.83
CA SER A 110 1.10 -16.09 9.11
C SER A 110 1.85 -15.61 7.88
N VAL A 111 2.21 -14.33 7.86
CA VAL A 111 3.17 -13.81 6.88
C VAL A 111 4.56 -14.34 7.25
N GLN A 112 5.24 -14.96 6.29
CA GLN A 112 6.63 -15.40 6.43
C GLN A 112 7.60 -14.39 5.81
N LEU A 113 7.21 -13.81 4.66
CA LEU A 113 8.01 -12.82 3.94
C LEU A 113 7.13 -11.64 3.57
N MET A 114 7.62 -10.44 3.85
CA MET A 114 7.15 -9.20 3.28
C MET A 114 8.26 -8.63 2.38
N SER A 115 7.97 -8.39 1.11
CA SER A 115 8.93 -7.82 0.15
C SER A 115 8.31 -6.59 -0.51
N PHE A 116 8.98 -5.45 -0.39
CA PHE A 116 8.58 -4.18 -1.00
C PHE A 116 9.56 -3.83 -2.11
N VAL A 117 9.03 -3.73 -3.33
CA VAL A 117 9.76 -3.28 -4.51
C VAL A 117 9.34 -1.87 -4.85
N TYR A 118 10.29 -0.96 -5.03
CA TYR A 118 10.02 0.40 -5.48
C TYR A 118 10.93 0.83 -6.62
N ASN A 119 10.31 1.50 -7.58
CA ASN A 119 10.98 2.04 -8.76
C ASN A 119 11.40 3.50 -8.53
N LEU A 120 12.70 3.77 -8.42
CA LEU A 120 13.25 5.13 -8.28
C LEU A 120 13.08 5.98 -9.55
N SER A 121 12.73 5.37 -10.70
CA SER A 121 12.36 6.12 -11.91
C SER A 121 10.98 6.79 -11.82
N ASP A 122 10.17 6.48 -10.81
CA ASP A 122 8.88 7.13 -10.61
C ASP A 122 9.10 8.57 -10.10
N THR A 123 9.12 9.54 -11.01
CA THR A 123 9.36 10.94 -10.68
C THR A 123 8.24 11.60 -9.87
N HIS A 124 7.06 10.97 -9.73
CA HIS A 124 6.01 11.49 -8.84
C HIS A 124 6.32 11.19 -7.37
N LEU A 125 6.90 10.02 -7.09
CA LEU A 125 7.27 9.61 -5.73
C LEU A 125 8.72 9.98 -5.40
N PHE A 126 9.64 9.85 -6.35
CA PHE A 126 11.08 10.03 -6.15
C PHE A 126 11.66 11.11 -7.08
N PRO A 127 11.19 12.37 -6.98
CA PRO A 127 11.70 13.43 -7.84
C PRO A 127 13.20 13.66 -7.60
N ASN A 128 13.96 13.73 -8.69
CA ASN A 128 15.42 13.93 -8.67
C ASN A 128 16.21 12.80 -8.00
N ALA A 129 15.66 11.59 -7.94
CA ALA A 129 16.45 10.41 -7.57
C ALA A 129 17.74 10.35 -8.40
N SER A 130 18.84 10.07 -7.71
CA SER A 130 20.19 10.01 -8.30
C SER A 130 20.37 8.80 -9.21
N SER A 131 19.60 7.74 -9.00
CA SER A 131 19.53 6.54 -9.82
C SER A 131 18.10 6.25 -10.28
N LYS A 132 17.98 5.39 -11.29
CA LYS A 132 16.71 4.93 -11.89
C LYS A 132 16.42 3.46 -11.56
N GLU A 133 17.09 2.95 -10.54
CA GLU A 133 17.04 1.54 -10.18
C GLU A 133 15.70 1.13 -9.57
N ILE A 134 15.40 -0.16 -9.70
CA ILE A 134 14.37 -0.81 -8.92
C ILE A 134 15.05 -1.36 -7.67
N LYS A 135 14.54 -1.00 -6.49
CA LYS A 135 15.04 -1.47 -5.21
C LYS A 135 14.05 -2.46 -4.61
N THR A 136 14.57 -3.47 -3.93
CA THR A 136 13.81 -4.49 -3.21
C THR A 136 14.25 -4.49 -1.76
N VAL A 137 13.28 -4.45 -0.84
CA VAL A 137 13.53 -4.54 0.60
C VAL A 137 12.67 -5.65 1.16
N GLU A 138 13.27 -6.54 1.94
CA GLU A 138 12.60 -7.73 2.46
C GLU A 138 12.65 -7.78 3.98
N SER A 139 11.60 -8.35 4.58
CA SER A 139 11.51 -8.69 5.99
C SER A 139 10.98 -10.10 6.12
N ILE A 140 11.70 -10.93 6.86
CA ILE A 140 11.33 -12.32 7.14
C ILE A 140 10.91 -12.41 8.61
N THR A 141 9.78 -13.06 8.87
CA THR A 141 9.22 -13.25 10.22
C THR A 141 9.38 -14.68 10.70
#